data_AF-A0A420CFN5-F1
#
_entry.id   AF-A0A420CFN5-F1
#
_cell.length_a   1.000
_cell.length_b   1.000
_cell.length_c   1.000
_cell.angle_alpha   90.00
_cell.angle_beta   90.00
_cell.angle_gamma   90.00
#
_symmetry.space_group_name_H-M   'P 1'
#
loop_
_entity.id
_entity.type
_entity.pdbx_description
1 polymer ?
#
loop_
_entity_poly.entity_id
_entity_poly.type
_entity_poly.pdbx_seq_one_letter_code
_entity_poly.pdbx_strand_id
1 'polypeptide(L)'
;MYTKQYIDMFFTNSICILMKNIFYMFWVLMPCLIFGQYSISQIDSLYNTTHELRKKGKYQEAVDLNLSLIENARLKGYTKGAAYSSFEVGNLYHNMGNYKESLNYLDQALLYNKDIKIPELYSKVYAELGKNYSMLNLLQNAVDNYKTAEYWALKITDKSKKEKALFYIYSCEAVSYEALEDLNASVLAAEKAFNIKQDIISATRIAKNYMVYKKDLVNAKKFLDISNNLLKSDSSVTPYQKVIALSAIGLYYNKNKEYEKSAAIYLEAIDIAKKLKRPNEEKELYRLLYQTYKEGEKERDRLEALEKYAVINDSIESVNKTLIEIPMRKIVKEKQEKYNQNYRNLLFIGLLVVLIIASSAFMFIRQTKNHKKKLIIEKEKVILEKEVETQELKQKVNESFNDLLQLAKENSPQFWVRFQEVYPQFLNKMLAVNSKFTNAELVLSAYIYIGISTKDIASYTFRSLKTIENTRYSLRKKLHLPPDENLSFWLRSYVTKD
;
A
#
# COMPACT_ATOMS: atom_id res chain seq x y z
N MET A 1 33.69 40.27 68.18
CA MET A 1 33.29 38.87 68.46
C MET A 1 31.77 38.68 68.51
N TYR A 2 30.99 39.67 68.96
CA TYR A 2 29.52 39.58 69.06
C TYR A 2 28.72 39.61 67.75
N THR A 3 29.25 40.15 66.65
CA THR A 3 28.50 40.29 65.38
C THR A 3 28.40 38.99 64.57
N LYS A 4 29.39 38.10 64.67
CA LYS A 4 29.42 36.84 63.91
C LYS A 4 28.41 35.82 64.45
N GLN A 5 28.24 35.79 65.77
CA GLN A 5 27.33 34.86 66.46
C GLN A 5 25.85 35.15 66.18
N TYR A 6 25.47 36.42 65.99
CA TYR A 6 24.10 36.80 65.64
C TYR A 6 23.74 36.47 64.18
N ILE A 7 24.69 36.60 63.25
CA ILE A 7 24.45 36.31 61.82
C ILE A 7 24.30 34.78 61.62
N ASP A 8 25.15 33.97 62.25
CA ASP A 8 25.05 32.51 62.17
C ASP A 8 23.75 31.99 62.82
N MET A 9 23.29 32.61 63.91
CA MET A 9 22.03 32.26 64.56
C MET A 9 20.82 32.66 63.70
N PHE A 10 20.87 33.78 62.97
CA PHE A 10 19.77 34.21 62.08
C PHE A 10 19.66 33.32 60.82
N PHE A 11 20.80 32.93 60.25
CA PHE A 11 20.82 32.04 59.07
C PHE A 11 20.34 30.63 59.41
N THR A 12 20.80 30.07 60.53
CA THR A 12 20.36 28.73 60.98
C THR A 12 18.86 28.70 61.28
N ASN A 13 18.33 29.74 61.94
CA ASN A 13 16.89 29.82 62.23
C ASN A 13 16.04 29.98 60.95
N SER A 14 16.50 30.79 59.99
CA SER A 14 15.82 30.98 58.71
C SER A 14 15.80 29.71 57.86
N ILE A 15 16.89 28.95 57.83
CA ILE A 15 16.98 27.66 57.14
C ILE A 15 16.07 26.62 57.83
N CYS A 16 16.05 26.59 59.17
CA CYS A 16 15.14 25.72 59.92
C CYS A 16 13.66 26.04 59.64
N ILE A 17 13.28 27.32 59.57
CA ILE A 17 11.91 27.72 59.24
C ILE A 17 11.55 27.32 57.80
N LEU A 18 12.47 27.51 56.85
CA LEU A 18 12.26 27.12 55.45
C LEU A 18 12.09 25.59 55.32
N MET A 19 12.96 24.80 55.96
CA MET A 19 12.85 23.34 55.97
C MET A 19 11.58 22.85 56.65
N LYS A 20 11.16 23.49 57.75
CA LYS A 20 9.92 23.18 58.47
C LYS A 20 8.69 23.48 57.59
N ASN A 21 8.71 24.60 56.86
CA ASN A 21 7.65 24.97 55.92
C ASN A 21 7.59 24.03 54.71
N ILE A 22 8.74 23.60 54.17
CA ILE A 22 8.78 22.59 53.10
C ILE A 22 8.26 21.24 53.62
N PHE A 23 8.61 20.85 54.85
CA PHE A 23 8.13 19.62 55.49
C PHE A 23 6.61 19.65 55.72
N TYR A 24 6.06 20.77 56.20
CA TYR A 24 4.61 20.95 56.32
C TYR A 24 3.93 20.98 54.96
N MET A 25 4.49 21.64 53.95
CA MET A 25 3.94 21.66 52.59
C MET A 25 3.92 20.24 51.99
N PHE A 26 4.98 19.46 52.21
CA PHE A 26 5.06 18.05 51.81
C PHE A 26 4.01 17.18 52.52
N TRP A 27 3.79 17.39 53.83
CA TRP A 27 2.78 16.66 54.61
C TRP A 27 1.33 17.10 54.36
N VAL A 28 1.12 18.33 53.87
CA VAL A 28 -0.20 18.81 53.43
C VAL A 28 -0.52 18.33 52.01
N LEU A 29 0.49 18.16 51.15
CA LEU A 29 0.33 17.67 49.77
C LEU A 29 0.35 16.13 49.64
N MET A 30 1.04 15.42 50.55
CA MET A 30 1.11 13.95 50.56
C MET A 30 -0.24 13.24 50.69
N PRO A 31 -1.18 13.69 51.54
CA PRO A 31 -2.51 13.09 51.64
C PRO A 31 -3.29 13.20 50.32
N CYS A 32 -3.15 14.31 49.59
CA CYS A 32 -3.78 14.50 48.28
C CYS A 32 -3.20 13.58 47.18
N LEU A 33 -1.94 13.15 47.32
CA LEU A 33 -1.29 12.24 46.36
C LEU A 33 -1.62 10.77 46.63
N ILE A 34 -1.96 10.40 47.87
CA ILE A 34 -2.12 9.00 48.30
C ILE A 34 -3.60 8.59 48.49
N PHE A 35 -4.50 9.50 48.89
CA PHE A 35 -5.88 9.13 49.30
C PHE A 35 -6.96 9.21 48.20
N GLY A 36 -6.59 9.51 46.95
CA GLY A 36 -7.53 9.58 45.82
C GLY A 36 -7.35 8.53 44.73
N GLN A 37 -6.42 7.58 44.88
CA GLN A 37 -6.04 6.69 43.78
C GLN A 37 -6.75 5.34 43.81
N TYR A 38 -7.59 5.07 42.81
CA TYR A 38 -8.26 3.77 42.66
C TYR A 38 -7.27 2.70 42.18
N SER A 39 -7.20 1.56 42.88
CA SER A 39 -6.54 0.35 42.37
C SER A 39 -7.18 -0.16 41.07
N ILE A 40 -6.47 -0.99 40.30
CA ILE A 40 -6.99 -1.57 39.04
C ILE A 40 -8.31 -2.31 39.26
N SER A 41 -8.43 -3.08 40.35
CA SER A 41 -9.67 -3.79 40.69
C SER A 41 -10.79 -2.83 41.09
N GLN A 42 -10.49 -1.73 41.78
CA GLN A 42 -11.46 -0.67 42.06
C GLN A 42 -11.92 0.02 40.78
N ILE A 43 -11.03 0.26 39.81
CA ILE A 43 -11.41 0.83 38.52
C ILE A 43 -12.43 -0.07 37.81
N ASP A 44 -12.14 -1.37 37.70
CA ASP A 44 -13.06 -2.33 37.06
C ASP A 44 -14.39 -2.46 37.83
N SER A 45 -14.35 -2.43 39.16
CA SER A 45 -15.54 -2.48 40.01
C SER A 45 -16.41 -1.22 39.85
N LEU A 46 -15.81 -0.04 39.96
CA LEU A 46 -16.49 1.25 39.83
C LEU A 46 -17.05 1.46 38.43
N TYR A 47 -16.33 1.01 37.39
CA TYR A 47 -16.83 1.02 36.02
C TYR A 47 -18.20 0.34 35.93
N ASN A 48 -18.38 -0.82 36.57
CA ASN A 48 -19.66 -1.54 36.56
C ASN A 48 -20.81 -0.77 37.26
N THR A 49 -20.49 0.11 38.22
CA THR A 49 -21.49 0.94 38.90
C THR A 49 -22.06 2.06 38.02
N THR A 50 -21.35 2.44 36.95
CA THR A 50 -21.79 3.44 35.97
C THR A 50 -23.16 3.09 35.36
N HIS A 51 -23.39 1.80 35.09
CA HIS A 51 -24.65 1.34 34.52
C HIS A 51 -25.84 1.61 35.44
N GLU A 52 -25.66 1.48 36.75
CA GLU A 52 -26.69 1.76 37.74
C GLU A 52 -26.95 3.26 37.91
N LEU A 53 -25.91 4.10 37.86
CA LEU A 53 -26.07 5.56 37.82
C LEU A 53 -26.87 6.00 36.59
N ARG A 54 -26.56 5.42 35.43
CA ARG A 54 -27.28 5.68 34.18
C ARG A 54 -28.75 5.28 34.27
N LYS A 55 -29.06 4.10 34.81
CA LYS A 55 -30.46 3.66 35.04
C LYS A 55 -31.23 4.60 35.95
N LYS A 56 -30.56 5.18 36.95
CA LYS A 56 -31.15 6.17 37.88
C LYS A 56 -31.25 7.57 37.28
N GLY A 57 -30.83 7.78 36.02
CA GLY A 57 -30.82 9.08 35.36
C GLY A 57 -29.74 10.04 35.87
N LYS A 58 -28.79 9.56 36.69
CA LYS A 58 -27.68 10.34 37.26
C LYS A 58 -26.53 10.43 36.25
N TYR A 59 -26.79 11.00 35.08
CA TYR A 59 -25.84 11.05 33.97
C TYR A 59 -24.58 11.85 34.30
N GLN A 60 -24.71 12.99 34.98
CA GLN A 60 -23.56 13.82 35.35
C GLN A 60 -22.65 13.12 36.37
N GLU A 61 -23.21 12.51 37.43
CA GLU A 61 -22.44 11.72 38.39
C GLU A 61 -21.70 10.55 37.70
N ALA A 62 -22.36 9.91 36.72
CA ALA A 62 -21.74 8.85 35.93
C ALA A 62 -20.57 9.38 35.07
N VAL A 63 -20.69 10.57 34.50
CA VAL A 63 -19.61 11.23 33.75
C VAL A 63 -18.45 11.55 34.68
N ASP A 64 -18.70 12.21 35.81
CA ASP A 64 -17.67 12.62 36.77
C ASP A 64 -16.90 11.41 37.30
N LEU A 65 -17.61 10.32 37.61
CA LEU A 65 -16.99 9.05 37.99
C LEU A 65 -16.06 8.54 36.89
N ASN A 66 -16.54 8.43 35.65
CA ASN A 66 -15.72 7.86 34.58
C ASN A 66 -14.54 8.77 34.20
N LEU A 67 -14.66 10.09 34.30
CA LEU A 67 -13.52 11.00 34.14
C LEU A 67 -12.45 10.73 35.19
N SER A 68 -12.86 10.54 36.45
CA SER A 68 -11.94 10.13 37.52
C SER A 68 -11.31 8.76 37.25
N LEU A 69 -12.06 7.81 36.68
CA LEU A 69 -11.54 6.48 36.33
C LEU A 69 -10.51 6.55 35.19
N ILE A 70 -10.74 7.39 34.17
CA ILE A 70 -9.78 7.62 33.06
C ILE A 70 -8.46 8.13 33.62
N GLU A 71 -8.50 9.14 34.50
CA GLU A 71 -7.29 9.73 35.05
C GLU A 71 -6.50 8.72 35.90
N ASN A 72 -7.19 8.00 36.78
CA ASN A 72 -6.59 6.96 37.60
C ASN A 72 -5.99 5.82 36.77
N ALA A 73 -6.70 5.39 35.73
CA ALA A 73 -6.21 4.36 34.81
C ALA A 73 -4.96 4.83 34.06
N ARG A 74 -4.93 6.10 33.62
CA ARG A 74 -3.77 6.71 32.95
C ARG A 74 -2.55 6.76 33.86
N LEU A 75 -2.70 7.25 35.10
CA LEU A 75 -1.61 7.32 36.08
C LEU A 75 -1.00 5.95 36.40
N LYS A 76 -1.78 4.87 36.27
CA LYS A 76 -1.34 3.49 36.51
C LYS A 76 -0.91 2.72 35.26
N GLY A 77 -0.97 3.34 34.08
CA GLY A 77 -0.73 2.64 32.81
C GLY A 77 -1.75 1.54 32.49
N TYR A 78 -2.95 1.59 33.09
CA TYR A 78 -4.02 0.63 32.86
C TYR A 78 -4.85 1.01 31.62
N THR A 79 -4.28 0.81 30.44
CA THR A 79 -4.87 1.21 29.15
C THR A 79 -6.28 0.68 28.93
N LYS A 80 -6.57 -0.55 29.37
CA LYS A 80 -7.91 -1.14 29.26
C LYS A 80 -8.97 -0.36 30.05
N GLY A 81 -8.68 0.01 31.30
CA GLY A 81 -9.60 0.80 32.12
C GLY A 81 -9.85 2.18 31.54
N ALA A 82 -8.80 2.83 31.03
CA ALA A 82 -8.91 4.13 30.36
C ALA A 82 -9.78 4.04 29.09
N ALA A 83 -9.61 2.99 28.28
CA ALA A 83 -10.35 2.78 27.04
C ALA A 83 -11.86 2.57 27.30
N TYR A 84 -12.21 1.67 28.23
CA TYR A 84 -13.61 1.41 28.59
C TYR A 84 -14.28 2.62 29.24
N SER A 85 -13.60 3.30 30.16
CA SER A 85 -14.15 4.50 30.82
C SER A 85 -14.34 5.64 29.81
N SER A 86 -13.43 5.83 28.86
CA SER A 86 -13.58 6.81 27.78
C SER A 86 -14.79 6.49 26.89
N PHE A 87 -15.00 5.21 26.56
CA PHE A 87 -16.19 4.78 25.83
C PHE A 87 -17.49 5.11 26.58
N GLU A 88 -17.56 4.86 27.89
CA GLU A 88 -18.75 5.17 28.68
C GLU A 88 -19.03 6.68 28.75
N VAL A 89 -18.00 7.52 28.92
CA VAL A 89 -18.16 8.98 28.85
C VAL A 89 -18.74 9.39 27.49
N GLY A 90 -18.24 8.80 26.40
CA GLY A 90 -18.79 8.98 25.06
C GLY A 90 -20.29 8.63 24.98
N ASN A 91 -20.67 7.45 25.48
CA ASN A 91 -22.07 7.02 25.52
C ASN A 91 -22.96 7.95 26.37
N LEU A 92 -22.47 8.38 27.52
CA LEU A 92 -23.20 9.28 28.42
C LEU A 92 -23.45 10.64 27.76
N TYR A 93 -22.43 11.24 27.13
CA TYR A 93 -22.60 12.49 26.39
C TYR A 93 -23.57 12.35 25.22
N HIS A 94 -23.54 11.23 24.48
CA HIS A 94 -24.54 10.96 23.45
C HIS A 94 -25.96 10.97 24.01
N ASN A 95 -26.19 10.27 25.13
CA ASN A 95 -27.52 10.22 25.76
C ASN A 95 -27.99 11.58 26.28
N MET A 96 -27.06 12.51 26.58
CA MET A 96 -27.36 13.89 26.96
C MET A 96 -27.50 14.84 25.75
N GLY A 97 -27.32 14.37 24.51
CA GLY A 97 -27.36 15.18 23.30
C GLY A 97 -26.07 15.94 22.98
N ASN A 98 -25.01 15.74 23.77
CA ASN A 98 -23.70 16.38 23.62
C ASN A 98 -22.84 15.60 22.62
N TYR A 99 -23.22 15.62 21.34
CA TYR A 99 -22.59 14.76 20.32
C TYR A 99 -21.12 15.09 20.07
N LYS A 100 -20.71 16.36 20.21
CA LYS A 100 -19.31 16.76 20.00
C LYS A 100 -18.39 16.13 21.06
N GLU A 101 -18.76 16.24 22.32
CA GLU A 101 -18.04 15.68 23.46
C GLU A 101 -18.04 14.15 23.37
N SER A 102 -19.19 13.57 23.02
CA SER A 102 -19.33 12.14 22.74
C SER A 102 -18.30 11.65 21.71
N LEU A 103 -18.25 12.28 20.53
CA LEU A 103 -17.30 11.91 19.47
C LEU A 103 -15.84 12.01 19.96
N ASN A 104 -15.48 13.06 20.71
CA ASN A 104 -14.13 13.24 21.24
C ASN A 104 -13.71 12.11 22.21
N TYR A 105 -14.60 11.70 23.11
CA TYR A 105 -14.30 10.60 24.04
C TYR A 105 -14.32 9.22 23.35
N LEU A 106 -15.14 9.04 22.32
CA LEU A 106 -15.09 7.85 21.47
C LEU A 106 -13.76 7.75 20.70
N ASP A 107 -13.21 8.87 20.20
CA ASP A 107 -11.86 8.89 19.61
C ASP A 107 -10.78 8.50 20.62
N GLN A 108 -10.88 9.00 21.86
CA GLN A 108 -9.96 8.63 22.94
C GLN A 108 -10.05 7.13 23.25
N ALA A 109 -11.25 6.57 23.27
CA ALA A 109 -11.44 5.13 23.45
C ALA A 109 -10.78 4.33 22.32
N LEU A 110 -10.89 4.77 21.06
CA LEU A 110 -10.17 4.14 19.93
C LEU A 110 -8.65 4.26 20.06
N LEU A 111 -8.15 5.42 20.53
CA LEU A 111 -6.73 5.65 20.73
C LEU A 111 -6.15 4.67 21.76
N TYR A 112 -6.77 4.55 22.93
CA TYR A 112 -6.35 3.57 23.94
C TYR A 112 -6.52 2.12 23.45
N ASN A 113 -7.59 1.83 22.69
CA ASN A 113 -7.82 0.47 22.19
C ASN A 113 -6.85 0.06 21.06
N LYS A 114 -6.10 1.00 20.47
CA LYS A 114 -5.10 0.73 19.42
C LYS A 114 -4.01 -0.23 19.89
N ASP A 115 -3.61 -0.13 21.16
CA ASP A 115 -2.53 -0.93 21.72
C ASP A 115 -3.02 -2.29 22.23
N ILE A 116 -4.16 -2.32 22.92
CA ILE A 116 -4.74 -3.53 23.53
C ILE A 116 -5.60 -4.37 22.56
N LYS A 117 -6.12 -3.75 21.49
CA LYS A 117 -6.83 -4.38 20.37
C LYS A 117 -8.03 -5.25 20.76
N ILE A 118 -8.84 -4.83 21.73
CA ILE A 118 -10.01 -5.60 22.18
C ILE A 118 -11.14 -5.48 21.15
N PRO A 119 -11.57 -6.59 20.51
CA PRO A 119 -12.61 -6.55 19.48
C PRO A 119 -13.97 -6.07 20.02
N GLU A 120 -14.32 -6.50 21.24
CA GLU A 120 -15.56 -6.08 21.90
C GLU A 120 -15.65 -4.56 22.05
N LEU A 121 -14.54 -3.92 22.44
CA LEU A 121 -14.49 -2.48 22.62
C LEU A 121 -14.53 -1.73 21.29
N TYR A 122 -13.81 -2.21 20.26
CA TYR A 122 -13.93 -1.63 18.92
C TYR A 122 -15.38 -1.67 18.42
N SER A 123 -16.03 -2.83 18.54
CA SER A 123 -17.42 -2.99 18.12
C SER A 123 -18.35 -1.99 18.82
N LYS A 124 -18.23 -1.87 20.15
CA LYS A 124 -19.00 -0.90 20.96
C LYS A 124 -18.75 0.55 20.52
N VAL A 125 -17.49 0.95 20.38
CA VAL A 125 -17.13 2.34 20.04
C VAL A 125 -17.62 2.71 18.65
N TYR A 126 -17.41 1.85 17.65
CA TYR A 126 -17.90 2.10 16.29
C TYR A 126 -19.43 2.11 16.21
N ALA A 127 -20.12 1.27 16.97
CA ALA A 127 -21.59 1.32 17.03
C ALA A 127 -22.08 2.65 17.63
N GLU A 128 -21.44 3.15 18.69
CA GLU A 128 -21.78 4.45 19.26
C GLU A 128 -21.42 5.63 18.35
N LEU A 129 -20.29 5.57 17.62
CA LEU A 129 -19.99 6.54 16.55
C LEU A 129 -21.09 6.55 15.49
N GLY A 130 -21.55 5.37 15.08
CA GLY A 130 -22.67 5.21 14.15
C GLY A 130 -23.93 5.95 14.62
N LYS A 131 -24.29 5.84 15.90
CA LYS A 131 -25.45 6.55 16.46
C LYS A 131 -25.26 8.04 16.51
N ASN A 132 -24.07 8.51 16.87
CA ASN A 132 -23.77 9.94 16.89
C ASN A 132 -23.95 10.51 15.48
N TYR A 133 -23.39 9.86 14.46
CA TYR A 133 -23.58 10.29 13.07
C TYR A 133 -25.03 10.18 12.61
N SER A 134 -25.78 9.16 13.03
CA SER A 134 -27.21 9.04 12.73
C SER A 134 -28.02 10.20 13.31
N MET A 135 -27.77 10.57 14.59
CA MET A 135 -28.46 11.71 15.23
C MET A 135 -28.07 13.06 14.60
N LEU A 136 -26.87 13.16 14.03
CA LEU A 136 -26.42 14.33 13.27
C LEU A 136 -26.88 14.32 11.80
N ASN A 137 -27.75 13.39 11.41
CA ASN A 137 -28.23 13.18 10.04
C ASN A 137 -27.12 12.88 9.01
N LEU A 138 -25.96 12.40 9.46
CA LEU A 138 -24.85 11.92 8.63
C LEU A 138 -24.99 10.42 8.38
N LEU A 139 -26.08 10.06 7.69
CA LEU A 139 -26.56 8.68 7.61
C LEU A 139 -25.56 7.71 6.94
N GLN A 140 -24.85 8.14 5.90
CA GLN A 140 -23.83 7.31 5.26
C GLN A 140 -22.67 7.00 6.22
N ASN A 141 -22.18 8.02 6.94
CA ASN A 141 -21.17 7.83 7.98
C ASN A 141 -21.66 6.93 9.11
N ALA A 142 -22.95 7.02 9.47
CA ALA A 142 -23.55 6.13 10.44
C ALA A 142 -23.43 4.66 10.00
N VAL A 143 -23.90 4.35 8.78
CA VAL A 143 -23.82 3.02 8.18
C VAL A 143 -22.37 2.51 8.07
N ASP A 144 -21.43 3.34 7.63
CA ASP A 144 -20.02 2.94 7.52
C ASP A 144 -19.43 2.56 8.89
N ASN A 145 -19.81 3.28 9.94
CA ASN A 145 -19.40 2.97 11.31
C ASN A 145 -20.08 1.69 11.82
N TYR A 146 -21.36 1.45 11.53
CA TYR A 146 -22.02 0.21 11.89
C TYR A 146 -21.42 -1.02 11.19
N LYS A 147 -21.07 -0.91 9.91
CA LYS A 147 -20.32 -1.97 9.20
C LYS A 147 -18.98 -2.25 9.85
N THR A 148 -18.28 -1.20 10.28
CA THR A 148 -17.02 -1.35 11.02
C THR A 148 -17.27 -2.01 12.38
N ALA A 149 -18.36 -1.67 13.07
CA ALA A 149 -18.76 -2.30 14.31
C ALA A 149 -19.11 -3.79 14.14
N GLU A 150 -19.80 -4.15 13.05
CA GLU A 150 -20.14 -5.53 12.67
C GLU A 150 -18.86 -6.35 12.45
N TYR A 151 -17.91 -5.82 11.68
CA TYR A 151 -16.62 -6.45 11.43
C TYR A 151 -15.90 -6.83 12.74
N TRP A 152 -15.90 -5.93 13.73
CA TRP A 152 -15.31 -6.20 15.04
C TRP A 152 -16.16 -7.12 15.91
N ALA A 153 -17.50 -7.00 15.85
CA ALA A 153 -18.42 -7.89 16.55
C ALA A 153 -18.23 -9.35 16.14
N LEU A 154 -18.01 -9.60 14.85
CA LEU A 154 -17.80 -10.94 14.31
C LEU A 154 -16.54 -11.63 14.88
N LYS A 155 -15.56 -10.85 15.35
CA LYS A 155 -14.32 -11.33 15.98
C LYS A 155 -14.43 -11.53 17.50
N ILE A 156 -15.58 -11.22 18.12
CA ILE A 156 -15.82 -11.50 19.53
C ILE A 156 -15.95 -13.02 19.70
N THR A 157 -15.13 -13.59 20.58
CA THR A 157 -15.10 -15.05 20.84
C THR A 157 -16.27 -15.52 21.70
N ASP A 158 -16.67 -14.72 22.67
CA ASP A 158 -17.84 -14.98 23.51
C ASP A 158 -19.13 -14.86 22.68
N LYS A 159 -19.83 -15.99 22.52
CA LYS A 159 -21.04 -16.08 21.68
C LYS A 159 -22.14 -15.13 22.15
N SER A 160 -22.40 -15.05 23.44
CA SER A 160 -23.48 -14.22 23.99
C SER A 160 -23.20 -12.73 23.78
N LYS A 161 -21.96 -12.29 24.05
CA LYS A 161 -21.54 -10.92 23.79
C LYS A 161 -21.57 -10.57 22.30
N LYS A 162 -21.13 -11.50 21.45
CA LYS A 162 -21.19 -11.36 19.99
C LYS A 162 -22.62 -11.17 19.50
N GLU A 163 -23.54 -12.05 19.90
CA GLU A 163 -24.95 -11.98 19.52
C GLU A 163 -25.59 -10.68 20.00
N LYS A 164 -25.32 -10.26 21.24
CA LYS A 164 -25.80 -8.98 21.79
C LYS A 164 -25.28 -7.78 21.00
N ALA A 165 -24.00 -7.78 20.61
CA ALA A 165 -23.41 -6.72 19.81
C ALA A 165 -24.02 -6.68 18.40
N LEU A 166 -24.11 -7.83 17.73
CA LEU A 166 -24.68 -7.94 16.39
C LEU A 166 -26.16 -7.55 16.34
N PHE A 167 -26.96 -8.02 17.30
CA PHE A 167 -28.36 -7.62 17.43
C PHE A 167 -28.52 -6.10 17.48
N TYR A 168 -27.72 -5.44 18.34
CA TYR A 168 -27.73 -3.99 18.46
C TYR A 168 -27.33 -3.28 17.16
N ILE A 169 -26.21 -3.72 16.56
CA ILE A 169 -25.69 -3.13 15.32
C ILE A 169 -26.72 -3.25 14.19
N TYR A 170 -27.26 -4.44 13.97
CA TYR A 170 -28.27 -4.67 12.93
C TYR A 170 -29.55 -3.88 13.17
N SER A 171 -29.98 -3.71 14.42
CA SER A 171 -31.12 -2.85 14.76
C SER A 171 -30.87 -1.39 14.35
N CYS A 172 -29.66 -0.87 14.60
CA CYS A 172 -29.28 0.49 14.23
C CYS A 172 -29.04 0.67 12.72
N GLU A 173 -28.47 -0.33 12.05
CA GLU A 173 -28.34 -0.34 10.59
C GLU A 173 -29.70 -0.30 9.91
N ALA A 174 -30.66 -1.10 10.37
CA ALA A 174 -32.01 -1.10 9.82
C ALA A 174 -32.66 0.29 9.87
N VAL A 175 -32.48 1.02 10.98
CA VAL A 175 -32.93 2.41 11.14
C VAL A 175 -32.24 3.34 10.14
N SER A 176 -30.92 3.20 10.00
CA SER A 176 -30.11 4.12 9.21
C SER A 176 -30.30 3.91 7.71
N TYR A 177 -30.42 2.66 7.26
CA TYR A 177 -30.76 2.33 5.88
C TYR A 177 -32.17 2.78 5.51
N GLU A 178 -33.14 2.67 6.43
CA GLU A 178 -34.48 3.20 6.20
C GLU A 178 -34.45 4.71 5.99
N ALA A 179 -33.70 5.43 6.83
CA ALA A 179 -33.53 6.88 6.68
C ALA A 179 -32.77 7.28 5.40
N LEU A 180 -31.93 6.39 4.85
CA LEU A 180 -31.28 6.55 3.55
C LEU A 180 -32.17 6.14 2.37
N GLU A 181 -33.40 5.71 2.63
CA GLU A 181 -34.33 5.16 1.63
C GLU A 181 -33.84 3.85 0.96
N ASP A 182 -32.79 3.22 1.49
CA ASP A 182 -32.36 1.87 1.10
C ASP A 182 -33.19 0.82 1.82
N LEU A 183 -34.42 0.65 1.33
CA LEU A 183 -35.41 -0.25 1.93
C LEU A 183 -34.96 -1.72 1.89
N ASN A 184 -34.17 -2.13 0.89
CA ASN A 184 -33.68 -3.51 0.79
C ASN A 184 -32.64 -3.80 1.89
N ALA A 185 -31.65 -2.92 2.04
CA ALA A 185 -30.65 -3.08 3.10
C ALA A 185 -31.26 -2.95 4.51
N SER A 186 -32.25 -2.07 4.67
CA SER A 186 -32.99 -1.92 5.93
C SER A 186 -33.67 -3.21 6.36
N VAL A 187 -34.34 -3.92 5.44
CA VAL A 187 -34.98 -5.21 5.73
C VAL A 187 -33.97 -6.26 6.10
N LEU A 188 -32.92 -6.41 5.30
CA LEU A 188 -31.91 -7.42 5.55
C LEU A 188 -31.30 -7.24 6.94
N ALA A 189 -31.02 -6.00 7.34
CA ALA A 189 -30.55 -5.68 8.68
C ALA A 189 -31.61 -6.00 9.76
N ALA A 190 -32.88 -5.64 9.52
CA ALA A 190 -33.97 -5.95 10.45
C ALA A 190 -34.19 -7.46 10.63
N GLU A 191 -34.12 -8.24 9.56
CA GLU A 191 -34.20 -9.71 9.58
C GLU A 191 -33.02 -10.33 10.33
N LYS A 192 -31.79 -9.85 10.08
CA LYS A 192 -30.61 -10.28 10.85
C LYS A 192 -30.78 -10.01 12.34
N ALA A 193 -31.29 -8.83 12.73
CA ALA A 193 -31.59 -8.52 14.13
C ALA A 193 -32.66 -9.46 14.70
N PHE A 194 -33.78 -9.60 13.99
CA PHE A 194 -34.92 -10.44 14.39
C PHE A 194 -34.53 -11.91 14.59
N ASN A 195 -33.67 -12.45 13.72
CA ASN A 195 -33.18 -13.83 13.80
C ASN A 195 -32.27 -14.07 15.01
N ILE A 196 -31.60 -13.05 15.53
CA ILE A 196 -30.83 -13.15 16.77
C ILE A 196 -31.76 -13.06 17.98
N LYS A 197 -32.64 -12.07 18.00
CA LYS A 197 -33.63 -11.87 19.04
C LYS A 197 -34.88 -11.23 18.46
N GLN A 198 -36.01 -11.91 18.62
CA GLN A 198 -37.30 -11.32 18.28
C GLN A 198 -37.62 -10.19 19.26
N ASP A 199 -37.87 -9.01 18.72
CA ASP A 199 -38.22 -7.83 19.50
C ASP A 199 -39.22 -6.94 18.74
N ILE A 200 -39.80 -5.99 19.45
CA ILE A 200 -40.80 -5.06 18.92
C ILE A 200 -40.22 -4.24 17.75
N ILE A 201 -38.98 -3.78 17.85
CA ILE A 201 -38.41 -2.84 16.86
C ILE A 201 -38.11 -3.58 15.56
N SER A 202 -37.45 -4.73 15.61
CA SER A 202 -37.19 -5.49 14.38
C SER A 202 -38.48 -6.00 13.72
N ALA A 203 -39.44 -6.50 14.50
CA ALA A 203 -40.73 -6.97 13.97
C ALA A 203 -41.51 -5.85 13.27
N THR A 204 -41.62 -4.67 13.89
CA THR A 204 -42.33 -3.51 13.31
C THR A 204 -41.65 -2.97 12.06
N ARG A 205 -40.31 -3.02 12.00
CA ARG A 205 -39.53 -2.65 10.80
C ARG A 205 -39.77 -3.60 9.64
N ILE A 206 -39.73 -4.91 9.90
CA ILE A 206 -40.03 -5.93 8.89
C ILE A 206 -41.47 -5.74 8.39
N ALA A 207 -42.43 -5.54 9.30
CA ALA A 207 -43.81 -5.25 8.94
C ALA A 207 -43.94 -4.01 8.04
N LYS A 208 -43.31 -2.90 8.42
CA LYS A 208 -43.32 -1.66 7.64
C LYS A 208 -42.81 -1.88 6.23
N ASN A 209 -41.76 -2.65 6.05
CA ASN A 209 -41.29 -2.97 4.71
C ASN A 209 -42.28 -3.81 3.90
N TYR A 210 -42.86 -4.86 4.49
CA TYR A 210 -43.87 -5.65 3.81
C TYR A 210 -45.05 -4.76 3.34
N MET A 211 -45.46 -3.79 4.16
CA MET A 211 -46.52 -2.84 3.80
C MET A 211 -46.12 -1.88 2.67
N VAL A 212 -44.95 -1.24 2.78
CA VAL A 212 -44.57 -0.12 1.91
C VAL A 212 -43.92 -0.61 0.61
N TYR A 213 -43.00 -1.56 0.71
CA TYR A 213 -42.17 -2.00 -0.42
C TYR A 213 -42.77 -3.22 -1.12
N LYS A 214 -43.08 -4.29 -0.37
CA LYS A 214 -43.64 -5.52 -0.93
C LYS A 214 -45.14 -5.42 -1.21
N LYS A 215 -45.81 -4.41 -0.66
CA LYS A 215 -47.28 -4.21 -0.72
C LYS A 215 -48.05 -5.46 -0.28
N ASP A 216 -47.52 -6.16 0.71
CA ASP A 216 -48.04 -7.42 1.25
C ASP A 216 -48.52 -7.21 2.68
N LEU A 217 -49.80 -6.87 2.80
CA LEU A 217 -50.43 -6.62 4.09
C LEU A 217 -50.60 -7.90 4.92
N VAL A 218 -50.66 -9.07 4.29
CA VAL A 218 -50.84 -10.35 4.98
C VAL A 218 -49.58 -10.69 5.76
N ASN A 219 -48.41 -10.63 5.11
CA ASN A 219 -47.16 -10.88 5.81
C ASN A 219 -46.80 -9.75 6.77
N ALA A 220 -47.10 -8.49 6.44
CA ALA A 220 -46.95 -7.39 7.40
C ALA A 220 -47.72 -7.64 8.69
N LYS A 221 -48.98 -8.10 8.58
CA LYS A 221 -49.83 -8.38 9.74
C LYS A 221 -49.23 -9.42 10.67
N LYS A 222 -48.61 -10.48 10.13
CA LYS A 222 -47.93 -11.51 10.94
C LYS A 222 -46.87 -10.91 11.86
N PHE A 223 -46.02 -10.02 11.34
CA PHE A 223 -44.98 -9.37 12.15
C PHE A 223 -45.54 -8.33 13.12
N LEU A 224 -46.62 -7.63 12.75
CA LEU A 224 -47.34 -6.75 13.69
C LEU A 224 -47.97 -7.53 14.84
N ASP A 225 -48.49 -8.72 14.59
CA ASP A 225 -49.04 -9.59 15.64
C ASP A 225 -47.97 -10.07 16.61
N ILE A 226 -46.78 -10.40 16.11
CA ILE A 226 -45.61 -10.67 16.97
C ILE A 226 -45.31 -9.45 17.85
N SER A 227 -45.19 -8.26 17.25
CA SER A 227 -44.95 -7.02 18.00
C SER A 227 -46.04 -6.74 19.04
N ASN A 228 -47.32 -6.96 18.70
CA ASN A 228 -48.45 -6.70 19.59
C ASN A 228 -48.54 -7.72 20.73
N ASN A 229 -48.16 -8.97 20.48
CA ASN A 229 -48.05 -9.98 21.52
C ASN A 229 -46.93 -9.64 22.49
N LEU A 230 -45.76 -9.23 21.98
CA LEU A 230 -44.64 -8.77 22.81
C LEU A 230 -45.01 -7.54 23.65
N LEU A 231 -45.75 -6.58 23.09
CA LEU A 231 -46.26 -5.42 23.83
C LEU A 231 -47.12 -5.80 25.06
N LYS A 232 -47.83 -6.94 25.00
CA LYS A 232 -48.72 -7.41 26.06
C LYS A 232 -48.02 -8.32 27.06
N SER A 233 -47.09 -9.15 26.59
CA SER A 233 -46.46 -10.19 27.41
C SER A 233 -45.15 -9.75 28.06
N ASP A 234 -44.42 -8.81 27.47
CA ASP A 234 -43.12 -8.37 27.97
C ASP A 234 -43.27 -7.17 28.93
N SER A 235 -43.06 -7.43 30.22
CA SER A 235 -43.09 -6.39 31.26
C SER A 235 -41.97 -5.33 31.15
N SER A 236 -40.94 -5.59 30.34
CA SER A 236 -39.79 -4.69 30.16
C SER A 236 -39.97 -3.68 29.01
N VAL A 237 -41.14 -3.69 28.37
CA VAL A 237 -41.42 -2.80 27.24
C VAL A 237 -41.36 -1.34 27.65
N THR A 238 -40.50 -0.61 26.95
CA THR A 238 -40.35 0.82 27.18
C THR A 238 -41.47 1.61 26.49
N PRO A 239 -41.85 2.78 27.03
CA PRO A 239 -42.78 3.68 26.34
C PRO A 239 -42.34 4.03 24.92
N TYR A 240 -41.02 4.08 24.68
CA TYR A 240 -40.46 4.29 23.34
C TYR A 240 -40.80 3.16 22.37
N GLN A 241 -40.62 1.90 22.78
CA GLN A 241 -41.00 0.75 21.95
C GLN A 241 -42.50 0.75 21.64
N LYS A 242 -43.34 1.20 22.59
CA LYS A 242 -44.78 1.40 22.35
C LYS A 242 -45.04 2.42 21.23
N VAL A 243 -44.34 3.56 21.21
CA VAL A 243 -44.46 4.56 20.13
C VAL A 243 -44.12 3.94 18.77
N ILE A 244 -43.01 3.20 18.67
CA ILE A 244 -42.59 2.56 17.42
C ILE A 244 -43.62 1.53 16.94
N ALA A 245 -44.16 0.73 17.85
CA ALA A 245 -45.20 -0.25 17.51
C ALA A 245 -46.50 0.41 17.06
N LEU A 246 -46.99 1.42 17.79
CA LEU A 246 -48.19 2.16 17.41
C LEU A 246 -48.02 2.85 16.05
N SER A 247 -46.83 3.40 15.76
CA SER A 247 -46.53 3.97 14.43
C SER A 247 -46.72 2.93 13.32
N ALA A 248 -46.18 1.72 13.49
CA ALA A 248 -46.32 0.66 12.51
C ALA A 248 -47.76 0.12 12.40
N ILE A 249 -48.49 0.01 13.51
CA ILE A 249 -49.90 -0.42 13.51
C ILE A 249 -50.79 0.66 12.85
N GLY A 250 -50.54 1.94 13.14
CA GLY A 250 -51.24 3.06 12.50
C GLY A 250 -51.02 3.05 10.98
N LEU A 251 -49.79 2.75 10.53
CA LEU A 251 -49.46 2.61 9.11
C LEU A 251 -50.21 1.46 8.46
N TYR A 252 -50.35 0.33 9.15
CA TYR A 252 -51.14 -0.80 8.67
C TYR A 252 -52.61 -0.42 8.42
N TYR A 253 -53.25 0.23 9.38
CA TYR A 253 -54.63 0.67 9.23
C TYR A 253 -54.78 1.72 8.11
N ASN A 254 -53.82 2.63 7.97
CA ASN A 254 -53.80 3.56 6.83
C ASN A 254 -53.75 2.80 5.49
N LYS A 255 -52.84 1.83 5.35
CA LYS A 255 -52.74 1.01 4.12
C LYS A 255 -53.97 0.13 3.88
N ASN A 256 -54.68 -0.25 4.93
CA ASN A 256 -55.96 -0.95 4.84
C ASN A 256 -57.16 -0.01 4.60
N LYS A 257 -56.93 1.29 4.38
CA LYS A 257 -57.95 2.34 4.19
C LYS A 257 -58.86 2.58 5.40
N GLU A 258 -58.45 2.13 6.58
CA GLU A 258 -59.13 2.37 7.85
C GLU A 258 -58.60 3.65 8.50
N TYR A 259 -58.82 4.79 7.82
CA TYR A 259 -58.17 6.06 8.14
C TYR A 259 -58.49 6.58 9.55
N GLU A 260 -59.72 6.40 10.04
CA GLU A 260 -60.11 6.83 11.39
C GLU A 260 -59.34 6.10 12.48
N LYS A 261 -59.21 4.76 12.34
CA LYS A 261 -58.44 3.94 13.29
C LYS A 261 -56.97 4.30 13.23
N SER A 262 -56.44 4.51 12.03
CA SER A 262 -55.06 4.95 11.84
C SER A 262 -54.77 6.28 12.53
N ALA A 263 -55.62 7.29 12.32
CA ALA A 263 -55.47 8.60 12.94
C ALA A 263 -55.52 8.53 14.47
N ALA A 264 -56.47 7.77 15.04
CA ALA A 264 -56.57 7.58 16.49
C ALA A 264 -55.29 6.98 17.10
N ILE A 265 -54.72 5.97 16.43
CA ILE A 265 -53.48 5.31 16.86
C ILE A 265 -52.28 6.25 16.77
N TYR A 266 -52.18 7.05 15.71
CA TYR A 266 -51.11 8.05 15.60
C TYR A 266 -51.22 9.13 16.67
N LEU A 267 -52.42 9.60 17.00
CA LEU A 267 -52.63 10.56 18.08
C LEU A 267 -52.21 10.00 19.45
N GLU A 268 -52.50 8.72 19.73
CA GLU A 268 -51.99 8.04 20.93
C GLU A 268 -50.45 8.01 20.93
N ALA A 269 -49.83 7.64 19.81
CA ALA A 269 -48.38 7.59 19.69
C ALA A 269 -47.74 8.98 19.87
N ILE A 270 -48.36 10.04 19.37
CA ILE A 270 -47.90 11.43 19.49
C ILE A 270 -47.93 11.89 20.95
N ASP A 271 -48.99 11.58 21.70
CA ASP A 271 -49.08 11.93 23.13
C ASP A 271 -47.94 11.28 23.94
N ILE A 272 -47.63 10.01 23.65
CA ILE A 272 -46.52 9.31 24.28
C ILE A 272 -45.17 9.95 23.86
N ALA A 273 -44.97 10.23 22.56
CA ALA A 273 -43.75 10.86 22.07
C ALA A 273 -43.48 12.24 22.70
N LYS A 274 -44.53 13.06 22.88
CA LYS A 274 -44.47 14.35 23.59
C LYS A 274 -44.05 14.19 25.04
N LYS A 275 -44.66 13.25 25.77
CA LYS A 275 -44.30 12.94 27.17
C LYS A 275 -42.84 12.51 27.30
N LEU A 276 -42.32 11.80 26.30
CA LEU A 276 -40.93 11.36 26.24
C LEU A 276 -39.95 12.43 25.72
N LYS A 277 -40.45 13.61 25.30
CA LYS A 277 -39.65 14.68 24.67
C LYS A 277 -38.86 14.17 23.46
N ARG A 278 -39.56 13.49 22.55
CA ARG A 278 -39.00 12.82 21.35
C ARG A 278 -39.46 13.53 20.07
N PRO A 279 -38.86 14.68 19.72
CA PRO A 279 -39.35 15.51 18.61
C PRO A 279 -39.18 14.86 17.24
N ASN A 280 -38.18 13.97 17.06
CA ASN A 280 -38.01 13.25 15.79
C ASN A 280 -39.16 12.27 15.53
N GLU A 281 -39.55 11.49 16.53
CA GLU A 281 -40.69 10.60 16.47
C GLU A 281 -42.01 11.39 16.35
N GLU A 282 -42.14 12.49 17.08
CA GLU A 282 -43.30 13.38 16.98
C GLU A 282 -43.46 13.94 15.56
N LYS A 283 -42.38 14.44 14.96
CA LYS A 283 -42.33 14.91 13.57
C LYS A 283 -42.82 13.83 12.61
N GLU A 284 -42.25 12.63 12.70
CA GLU A 284 -42.58 11.53 11.79
C GLU A 284 -44.04 11.09 11.94
N LEU A 285 -44.57 11.05 13.17
CA LEU A 285 -45.97 10.73 13.41
C LEU A 285 -46.92 11.80 12.85
N TYR A 286 -46.60 13.09 12.98
CA TYR A 286 -47.38 14.15 12.35
C TYR A 286 -47.34 14.07 10.81
N ARG A 287 -46.21 13.66 10.23
CA ARG A 287 -46.10 13.40 8.78
C ARG A 287 -47.04 12.26 8.34
N LEU A 288 -47.07 11.17 9.10
CA LEU A 288 -47.95 10.03 8.83
C LEU A 288 -49.44 10.35 9.06
N LEU A 289 -49.73 11.16 10.08
CA LEU A 289 -51.07 11.64 10.37
C LEU A 289 -51.58 12.57 9.26
N TYR A 290 -50.73 13.49 8.78
CA TYR A 290 -51.01 14.32 7.61
C TYR A 290 -51.35 13.47 6.38
N GLN A 291 -50.54 12.45 6.08
CA GLN A 291 -50.82 11.54 4.96
C GLN A 291 -52.17 10.83 5.13
N THR A 292 -52.49 10.41 6.36
CA THR A 292 -53.75 9.72 6.67
C THR A 292 -54.96 10.62 6.49
N TYR A 293 -54.90 11.86 6.97
CA TYR A 293 -55.99 12.82 6.77
C TYR A 293 -56.14 13.25 5.30
N LYS A 294 -55.04 13.32 4.55
CA LYS A 294 -55.08 13.56 3.10
C LYS A 294 -55.80 12.43 2.36
N GLU A 295 -55.47 11.17 2.67
CA GLU A 295 -56.09 10.01 2.03
C GLU A 295 -57.54 9.76 2.49
N GLY A 296 -57.89 10.21 3.70
CA GLY A 296 -59.24 10.18 4.25
C GLY A 296 -60.08 11.44 3.98
N GLU A 297 -59.62 12.36 3.12
CA GLU A 297 -60.33 13.58 2.71
C GLU A 297 -60.73 14.54 3.85
N LYS A 298 -59.95 14.56 4.94
CA LYS A 298 -60.15 15.46 6.10
C LYS A 298 -59.29 16.71 6.01
N GLU A 299 -59.70 17.67 5.18
CA GLU A 299 -58.84 18.82 4.82
C GLU A 299 -58.45 19.72 6.01
N ARG A 300 -59.36 19.96 6.96
CA ARG A 300 -59.07 20.76 8.16
C ARG A 300 -57.99 20.11 9.03
N ASP A 301 -58.19 18.84 9.39
CA ASP A 301 -57.28 18.10 10.28
C ASP A 301 -55.90 17.88 9.61
N ARG A 302 -55.90 17.72 8.28
CA ARG A 302 -54.68 17.65 7.48
C ARG A 302 -53.83 18.92 7.62
N LEU A 303 -54.43 20.10 7.53
CA LEU A 303 -53.67 21.37 7.64
C LEU A 303 -53.08 21.55 9.03
N GLU A 304 -53.81 21.19 10.08
CA GLU A 304 -53.29 21.21 11.46
C GLU A 304 -52.10 20.27 11.63
N ALA A 305 -52.18 19.04 11.12
CA ALA A 305 -51.08 18.08 11.16
C ALA A 305 -49.84 18.59 10.40
N LEU A 306 -50.04 19.27 9.26
CA LEU A 306 -48.94 19.87 8.47
C LEU A 306 -48.26 21.01 9.23
N GLU A 307 -49.03 21.89 9.87
CA GLU A 307 -48.49 22.98 10.67
C GLU A 307 -47.63 22.46 11.82
N LYS A 308 -48.12 21.45 12.57
CA LYS A 308 -47.34 20.81 13.64
C LYS A 308 -46.07 20.16 13.11
N TYR A 309 -46.15 19.44 11.99
CA TYR A 309 -44.98 18.87 11.32
C TYR A 309 -43.94 19.95 10.98
N ALA A 310 -44.35 21.06 10.35
CA ALA A 310 -43.45 22.11 9.89
C ALA A 310 -42.71 22.77 11.06
N VAL A 311 -43.43 23.15 12.13
CA VAL A 311 -42.83 23.78 13.32
C VAL A 311 -41.77 22.88 13.95
N ILE A 312 -42.06 21.58 14.09
CA ILE A 312 -41.10 20.64 14.68
C ILE A 312 -39.91 20.41 13.73
N ASN A 313 -40.15 20.30 12.42
CA ASN A 313 -39.10 20.11 11.44
C ASN A 313 -38.13 21.29 11.42
N ASP A 314 -38.63 22.53 11.38
CA ASP A 314 -37.80 23.74 11.38
C ASP A 314 -36.96 23.85 12.66
N SER A 315 -37.55 23.50 13.81
CA SER A 315 -36.82 23.45 15.08
C SER A 315 -35.68 22.41 15.05
N ILE A 316 -35.94 21.22 14.52
CA ILE A 316 -34.92 20.15 14.42
C ILE A 316 -33.81 20.56 13.44
N GLU A 317 -34.17 21.09 12.27
CA GLU A 317 -33.19 21.51 11.26
C GLU A 317 -32.28 22.63 11.76
N SER A 318 -32.84 23.60 12.50
CA SER A 318 -32.07 24.67 13.11
C SER A 318 -30.99 24.13 14.07
N VAL A 319 -31.38 23.22 14.97
CA VAL A 319 -30.46 22.57 15.92
C VAL A 319 -29.41 21.72 15.20
N ASN A 320 -29.83 20.93 14.21
CA ASN A 320 -28.93 20.04 13.47
C ASN A 320 -27.85 20.82 12.70
N LYS A 321 -28.19 21.97 12.11
CA LYS A 321 -27.22 22.83 11.40
C LYS A 321 -26.05 23.24 12.29
N THR A 322 -26.30 23.54 13.56
CA THR A 322 -25.24 23.91 14.51
C THR A 322 -24.42 22.70 14.95
N LEU A 323 -25.07 21.56 15.20
CA LEU A 323 -24.40 20.37 15.74
C LEU A 323 -23.51 19.66 14.71
N ILE A 324 -23.85 19.73 13.42
CA ILE A 324 -23.18 19.00 12.35
C ILE A 324 -21.84 19.64 11.91
N GLU A 325 -21.66 20.94 12.13
CA GLU A 325 -20.52 21.70 11.57
C GLU A 325 -19.16 21.15 12.01
N ILE A 326 -19.00 20.92 13.32
CA ILE A 326 -17.71 20.48 13.90
C ILE A 326 -17.36 19.05 13.45
N PRO A 327 -18.25 18.05 13.60
CA PRO A 327 -18.01 16.70 13.08
C PRO A 327 -17.72 16.70 11.58
N MET A 328 -18.43 17.51 10.79
CA MET A 328 -18.18 17.61 9.34
C MET A 328 -16.81 18.17 9.02
N ARG A 329 -16.39 19.25 9.68
CA ARG A 329 -15.06 19.80 9.51
C ARG A 329 -13.98 18.76 9.81
N LYS A 330 -14.17 17.96 10.86
CA LYS A 330 -13.27 16.84 11.20
C LYS A 330 -13.25 15.78 10.09
N ILE A 331 -14.42 15.30 9.64
CA ILE A 331 -14.53 14.29 8.57
C ILE A 331 -13.85 14.77 7.28
N VAL A 332 -14.08 16.03 6.89
CA VAL A 332 -13.47 16.63 5.70
C VAL A 332 -11.96 16.67 5.85
N LYS A 333 -11.45 17.10 7.01
CA LYS A 333 -10.01 17.13 7.32
C LYS A 333 -9.38 15.74 7.24
N GLU A 334 -9.99 14.72 7.86
CA GLU A 334 -9.48 13.34 7.82
C GLU A 334 -9.46 12.77 6.40
N LYS A 335 -10.51 13.04 5.60
CA LYS A 335 -10.54 12.65 4.18
C LYS A 335 -9.44 13.33 3.39
N GLN A 336 -9.21 14.62 3.63
CA GLN A 336 -8.17 15.40 2.96
C GLN A 336 -6.77 14.93 3.34
N GLU A 337 -6.52 14.64 4.62
CA GLU A 337 -5.26 14.08 5.10
C GLU A 337 -4.97 12.71 4.49
N LYS A 338 -5.97 11.82 4.45
CA LYS A 338 -5.86 10.51 3.80
C LYS A 338 -5.60 10.63 2.30
N TYR A 339 -6.28 11.55 1.62
CA TYR A 339 -6.03 11.83 0.21
C TYR A 339 -4.59 12.32 -0.02
N ASN A 340 -4.14 13.29 0.77
CA ASN A 340 -2.78 13.83 0.68
C ASN A 340 -1.72 12.76 0.98
N GLN A 341 -1.98 11.88 1.95
CA GLN A 341 -1.09 10.76 2.26
C GLN A 341 -1.02 9.77 1.09
N ASN A 342 -2.16 9.41 0.50
CA ASN A 342 -2.20 8.54 -0.68
C ASN A 342 -1.46 9.17 -1.87
N TYR A 343 -1.64 10.47 -2.11
CA TYR A 343 -0.94 11.21 -3.16
C TYR A 343 0.58 11.20 -2.93
N ARG A 344 1.04 11.47 -1.70
CA ARG A 344 2.47 11.36 -1.35
C ARG A 344 3.01 9.95 -1.59
N ASN A 345 2.27 8.91 -1.19
CA ASN A 345 2.68 7.53 -1.44
C ASN A 345 2.78 7.23 -2.94
N LEU A 346 1.85 7.74 -3.75
CA LEU A 346 1.89 7.58 -5.21
C LEU A 346 3.11 8.28 -5.83
N LEU A 347 3.46 9.48 -5.34
CA LEU A 347 4.68 10.18 -5.75
C LEU A 347 5.95 9.40 -5.37
N PHE A 348 6.01 8.81 -4.16
CA PHE A 348 7.13 7.95 -3.77
C PHE A 348 7.26 6.72 -4.66
N ILE A 349 6.13 6.06 -4.99
CA ILE A 349 6.13 4.92 -5.93
C ILE A 349 6.63 5.36 -7.30
N GLY A 350 6.15 6.51 -7.82
CA GLY A 350 6.61 7.06 -9.08
C GLY A 350 8.12 7.33 -9.10
N LEU A 351 8.66 7.91 -8.02
CA LEU A 351 10.09 8.17 -7.87
C LEU A 351 10.91 6.88 -7.81
N LEU A 352 10.43 5.85 -7.12
CA LEU A 352 11.07 4.52 -7.10
C LEU A 352 11.11 3.89 -8.49
N VAL A 353 10.03 3.98 -9.26
CA VAL A 353 9.98 3.47 -10.65
C VAL A 353 11.01 4.19 -11.53
N VAL A 354 11.13 5.52 -11.42
CA VAL A 354 12.13 6.30 -12.16
C VAL A 354 13.56 5.89 -11.76
N LEU A 355 13.83 5.69 -10.47
CA LEU A 355 15.14 5.22 -10.00
C LEU A 355 15.49 3.83 -10.53
N ILE A 356 14.51 2.92 -10.60
CA ILE A 356 14.70 1.58 -11.16
C ILE A 356 15.02 1.67 -12.65
N ILE A 357 14.31 2.50 -13.41
CA ILE A 357 14.58 2.73 -14.83
C ILE A 357 15.96 3.36 -15.04
N ALA A 358 16.33 4.35 -14.23
CA ALA A 358 17.64 4.97 -14.30
C ALA A 358 18.76 3.96 -13.97
N SER A 359 18.54 3.10 -12.97
CA SER A 359 19.49 2.07 -12.57
C SER A 359 19.63 0.98 -13.63
N SER A 360 18.54 0.55 -14.26
CA SER A 360 18.58 -0.43 -15.36
C SER A 360 19.26 0.16 -16.60
N ALA A 361 18.96 1.41 -16.96
CA ALA A 361 19.64 2.12 -18.03
C ALA A 361 21.14 2.28 -17.74
N PHE A 362 21.51 2.64 -16.50
CA PHE A 362 22.90 2.75 -16.08
C PHE A 362 23.63 1.40 -16.15
N MET A 363 23.00 0.31 -15.67
CA MET A 363 23.54 -1.04 -15.78
C MET A 363 23.73 -1.45 -17.24
N PHE A 364 22.76 -1.16 -18.11
CA PHE A 364 22.85 -1.44 -19.54
C PHE A 364 24.00 -0.65 -20.22
N ILE A 365 24.13 0.64 -19.91
CA ILE A 365 25.24 1.48 -20.41
C ILE A 365 26.59 0.96 -19.89
N ARG A 366 26.67 0.54 -18.62
CA ARG A 366 27.89 -0.03 -18.06
C ARG A 366 28.25 -1.37 -18.70
N GLN A 367 27.27 -2.24 -18.93
CA GLN A 367 27.45 -3.52 -19.57
C GLN A 367 27.94 -3.36 -21.02
N THR A 368 27.33 -2.46 -21.78
CA THR A 368 27.75 -2.17 -23.16
C THR A 368 29.16 -1.57 -23.23
N LYS A 369 29.53 -0.65 -22.32
CA LYS A 369 30.90 -0.13 -22.21
C LYS A 369 31.91 -1.24 -21.87
N ASN A 370 31.59 -2.10 -20.90
CA ASN A 370 32.48 -3.20 -20.51
C ASN A 370 32.68 -4.21 -21.66
N HIS A 371 31.63 -4.53 -22.42
CA HIS A 371 31.72 -5.40 -23.59
C HIS A 371 32.60 -4.78 -24.69
N LYS A 372 32.43 -3.48 -24.99
CA LYS A 372 33.29 -2.77 -25.94
C LYS A 372 34.76 -2.78 -25.50
N LYS A 373 35.04 -2.58 -24.21
CA LYS A 373 36.40 -2.63 -23.67
C LYS A 373 37.04 -4.01 -23.84
N LYS A 374 36.31 -5.10 -23.57
CA LYS A 374 36.80 -6.48 -23.79
C LYS A 374 37.15 -6.72 -25.26
N LEU A 375 36.26 -6.33 -26.19
CA LEU A 375 36.51 -6.46 -27.63
C LEU A 375 37.75 -5.69 -28.10
N ILE A 376 38.02 -4.51 -27.52
CA ILE A 376 39.22 -3.72 -27.86
C ILE A 376 40.48 -4.46 -27.41
N ILE A 377 40.52 -4.96 -26.17
CA ILE A 377 41.67 -5.71 -25.64
C ILE A 377 41.95 -6.97 -26.46
N GLU A 378 40.90 -7.69 -26.86
CA GLU A 378 41.04 -8.88 -27.71
C GLU A 378 41.60 -8.55 -29.09
N LYS A 379 41.14 -7.45 -29.71
CA LYS A 379 41.68 -6.96 -30.98
C LYS A 379 43.14 -6.53 -30.85
N GLU A 380 43.51 -5.83 -29.79
CA GLU A 380 44.89 -5.42 -29.52
C GLU A 380 45.82 -6.64 -29.37
N LYS A 381 45.35 -7.69 -28.68
CA LYS A 381 46.12 -8.93 -28.54
C LYS A 381 46.36 -9.63 -29.88
N VAL A 382 45.33 -9.73 -30.72
CA VAL A 382 45.44 -10.34 -32.06
C VAL A 382 46.38 -9.54 -32.97
N ILE A 383 46.38 -8.21 -32.86
CA ILE A 383 47.31 -7.36 -33.61
C ILE A 383 48.76 -7.66 -33.18
N LEU A 384 49.01 -7.72 -31.87
CA LEU A 384 50.34 -8.01 -31.33
C LEU A 384 50.87 -9.38 -31.75
N GLU A 385 50.04 -10.42 -31.69
CA GLU A 385 50.41 -11.78 -32.14
C GLU A 385 50.80 -11.80 -33.62
N LYS A 386 50.05 -11.08 -34.49
CA LYS A 386 50.37 -10.95 -35.90
C LYS A 386 51.66 -10.18 -36.17
N GLU A 387 51.97 -9.16 -35.37
CA GLU A 387 53.22 -8.40 -35.50
C GLU A 387 54.44 -9.28 -35.15
N VAL A 388 54.34 -10.09 -34.09
CA VAL A 388 55.39 -11.04 -33.70
C VAL A 388 55.60 -12.10 -34.78
N GLU A 389 54.53 -12.72 -35.29
CA GLU A 389 54.59 -13.71 -36.37
C GLU A 389 55.24 -13.13 -37.65
N THR A 390 54.90 -11.87 -37.99
CA THR A 390 55.49 -11.17 -39.13
C THR A 390 56.99 -10.91 -38.94
N GLN A 391 57.45 -10.65 -37.72
CA GLN A 391 58.88 -10.47 -37.42
C GLN A 391 59.66 -11.80 -37.47
N GLU A 392 59.11 -12.88 -36.93
CA GLU A 392 59.75 -14.21 -36.97
C GLU A 392 59.90 -14.73 -38.40
N LEU A 393 58.88 -14.55 -39.24
CA LEU A 393 58.93 -14.92 -40.66
C LEU A 393 60.02 -14.14 -41.41
N LYS A 394 60.16 -12.84 -41.14
CA LYS A 394 61.23 -12.02 -41.73
C LYS A 394 62.63 -12.50 -41.34
N GLN A 395 62.81 -12.96 -40.10
CA GLN A 395 64.10 -13.41 -39.59
C GLN A 395 64.52 -14.77 -40.20
N LYS A 396 63.61 -15.74 -40.28
CA LYS A 396 63.86 -17.08 -40.86
C LYS A 396 64.22 -17.03 -42.36
N VAL A 397 63.64 -16.10 -43.10
CA VAL A 397 63.95 -15.92 -44.54
C VAL A 397 65.37 -15.38 -44.74
N ASN A 398 65.90 -14.60 -43.80
CA ASN A 398 67.20 -13.94 -43.95
C ASN A 398 68.38 -14.88 -43.67
N GLU A 399 68.27 -15.78 -42.69
CA GLU A 399 69.33 -16.74 -42.34
C GLU A 399 69.53 -17.81 -43.42
N SER A 400 68.42 -18.40 -43.90
CA SER A 400 68.46 -19.45 -44.94
C SER A 400 68.97 -18.95 -46.30
N PHE A 401 68.79 -17.66 -46.61
CA PHE A 401 69.30 -17.05 -47.84
C PHE A 401 70.81 -16.79 -47.80
N ASN A 402 71.36 -16.42 -46.64
CA ASN A 402 72.79 -16.12 -46.50
C ASN A 402 73.67 -17.38 -46.61
N ASP A 403 73.25 -18.50 -46.02
CA ASP A 403 73.94 -19.79 -46.14
C ASP A 403 74.02 -20.25 -47.61
N LEU A 404 72.92 -20.07 -48.34
CA LEU A 404 72.82 -20.45 -49.75
C LEU A 404 73.75 -19.61 -50.63
N LEU A 405 73.89 -18.31 -50.34
CA LEU A 405 74.82 -17.43 -51.02
C LEU A 405 76.29 -17.80 -50.74
N GLN A 406 76.61 -18.24 -49.53
CA GLN A 406 77.97 -18.66 -49.19
C GLN A 406 78.35 -19.95 -49.96
N LEU A 407 77.49 -20.96 -49.94
CA LEU A 407 77.71 -22.21 -50.68
C LEU A 407 77.89 -21.97 -52.19
N ALA A 408 77.16 -21.00 -52.74
CA ALA A 408 77.30 -20.59 -54.14
C ALA A 408 78.67 -19.96 -54.44
N LYS A 409 79.16 -19.07 -53.56
CA LYS A 409 80.46 -18.41 -53.71
C LYS A 409 81.63 -19.38 -53.66
N GLU A 410 81.53 -20.39 -52.81
CA GLU A 410 82.56 -21.42 -52.61
C GLU A 410 82.52 -22.53 -53.68
N ASN A 411 81.56 -22.49 -54.61
CA ASN A 411 81.30 -23.55 -55.59
C ASN A 411 81.19 -24.93 -54.94
N SER A 412 80.51 -24.97 -53.79
CA SER A 412 80.33 -26.16 -52.98
C SER A 412 79.46 -27.19 -53.72
N PRO A 413 79.82 -28.48 -53.71
CA PRO A 413 78.97 -29.55 -54.26
C PRO A 413 77.58 -29.64 -53.60
N GLN A 414 77.43 -29.12 -52.38
CA GLN A 414 76.18 -29.10 -51.62
C GLN A 414 75.22 -27.99 -52.06
N PHE A 415 75.68 -26.99 -52.83
CA PHE A 415 74.87 -25.84 -53.24
C PHE A 415 73.54 -26.24 -53.87
N TRP A 416 73.57 -27.17 -54.83
CA TRP A 416 72.37 -27.56 -55.57
C TRP A 416 71.34 -28.27 -54.66
N VAL A 417 71.81 -29.16 -53.77
CA VAL A 417 70.93 -29.86 -52.83
C VAL A 417 70.28 -28.87 -51.87
N ARG A 418 71.07 -27.95 -51.29
CA ARG A 418 70.56 -26.94 -50.36
C ARG A 418 69.61 -25.96 -51.05
N PHE A 419 69.87 -25.60 -52.30
CA PHE A 419 68.96 -24.77 -53.09
C PHE A 419 67.59 -25.44 -53.25
N GLN A 420 67.56 -26.74 -53.53
CA GLN A 420 66.30 -27.49 -53.67
C GLN A 420 65.55 -27.63 -52.35
N GLU A 421 66.23 -27.71 -51.21
CA GLU A 421 65.58 -27.69 -49.90
C GLU A 421 64.92 -26.34 -49.59
N VAL A 422 65.60 -25.25 -49.93
CA VAL A 422 65.07 -23.88 -49.71
C VAL A 422 63.97 -23.53 -50.71
N TYR A 423 64.07 -24.02 -51.95
CA TYR A 423 63.11 -23.78 -53.03
C TYR A 423 62.59 -25.10 -53.64
N PRO A 424 61.79 -25.89 -52.91
CA PRO A 424 61.40 -27.26 -53.30
C PRO A 424 60.59 -27.33 -54.60
N GLN A 425 59.87 -26.26 -54.93
CA GLN A 425 59.06 -26.21 -56.15
C GLN A 425 59.86 -25.87 -57.41
N PHE A 426 61.10 -25.37 -57.27
CA PHE A 426 61.88 -24.84 -58.39
C PHE A 426 62.16 -25.90 -59.46
N LEU A 427 62.68 -27.07 -59.06
CA LEU A 427 63.05 -28.13 -60.00
C LEU A 427 61.83 -28.61 -60.79
N ASN A 428 60.72 -28.86 -60.09
CA ASN A 428 59.49 -29.37 -60.71
C ASN A 428 58.93 -28.37 -61.72
N LYS A 429 58.92 -27.06 -61.38
CA LYS A 429 58.50 -25.99 -62.30
C LYS A 429 59.44 -25.88 -63.51
N MET A 430 60.75 -25.97 -63.31
CA MET A 430 61.73 -25.90 -64.42
C MET A 430 61.62 -27.09 -65.38
N LEU A 431 61.48 -28.31 -64.87
CA LEU A 431 61.33 -29.51 -65.70
C LEU A 431 59.96 -29.56 -66.42
N ALA A 432 58.92 -28.94 -65.86
CA ALA A 432 57.63 -28.80 -66.52
C ALA A 432 57.71 -27.92 -67.78
N VAL A 433 58.59 -26.93 -67.80
CA VAL A 433 58.81 -26.08 -68.99
C VAL A 433 59.56 -26.83 -70.09
N ASN A 434 60.63 -27.56 -69.71
CA ASN A 434 61.37 -28.37 -70.67
C ASN A 434 62.02 -29.56 -69.96
N SER A 435 61.56 -30.78 -70.27
CA SER A 435 62.07 -32.01 -69.66
C SER A 435 63.49 -32.39 -70.10
N LYS A 436 64.07 -31.70 -71.09
CA LYS A 436 65.43 -31.95 -71.62
C LYS A 436 66.49 -30.98 -71.07
N PHE A 437 66.23 -30.33 -69.94
CA PHE A 437 67.26 -29.56 -69.25
C PHE A 437 68.38 -30.47 -68.75
N THR A 438 69.61 -30.05 -69.01
CA THR A 438 70.79 -30.71 -68.45
C THR A 438 71.01 -30.24 -67.02
N ASN A 439 71.67 -31.06 -66.21
CA ASN A 439 71.98 -30.69 -64.81
C ASN A 439 72.79 -29.38 -64.74
N ALA A 440 73.72 -29.15 -65.68
CA ALA A 440 74.48 -27.90 -65.74
C ALA A 440 73.60 -26.65 -65.99
N GLU A 441 72.51 -26.78 -66.75
CA GLU A 441 71.56 -25.68 -67.00
C GLU A 441 70.65 -25.42 -65.79
N LEU A 442 70.25 -26.47 -65.06
CA LEU A 442 69.44 -26.35 -63.84
C LEU A 442 70.23 -25.75 -62.68
N VAL A 443 71.49 -26.18 -62.51
CA VAL A 443 72.38 -25.58 -61.53
C VAL A 443 72.63 -24.12 -61.88
N LEU A 444 72.89 -23.80 -63.16
CA LEU A 444 73.07 -22.43 -63.62
C LEU A 444 71.83 -21.55 -63.38
N SER A 445 70.62 -22.07 -63.61
CA SER A 445 69.39 -21.31 -63.35
C SER A 445 69.19 -21.02 -61.87
N ALA A 446 69.61 -21.92 -60.95
CA ALA A 446 69.61 -21.65 -59.51
C ALA A 446 70.55 -20.51 -59.13
N TYR A 447 71.78 -20.47 -59.65
CA TYR A 447 72.71 -19.34 -59.44
C TYR A 447 72.08 -18.01 -59.89
N ILE A 448 71.41 -18.01 -61.04
CA ILE A 448 70.75 -16.82 -61.60
C ILE A 448 69.52 -16.43 -60.76
N TYR A 449 68.76 -17.41 -60.26
CA TYR A 449 67.57 -17.20 -59.44
C TYR A 449 67.90 -16.48 -58.13
N ILE A 450 68.96 -16.90 -57.43
CA ILE A 450 69.43 -16.22 -56.20
C ILE A 450 70.11 -14.87 -56.49
N GLY A 451 70.35 -14.54 -57.76
CA GLY A 451 70.77 -13.21 -58.20
C GLY A 451 72.26 -13.05 -58.45
N ILE A 452 73.02 -14.15 -58.60
CA ILE A 452 74.45 -14.08 -58.88
C ILE A 452 74.67 -13.71 -60.37
N SER A 453 75.61 -12.80 -60.62
CA SER A 453 75.89 -12.30 -61.96
C SER A 453 76.63 -13.35 -62.81
N THR A 454 76.49 -13.31 -64.14
CA THR A 454 77.19 -14.23 -65.05
C THR A 454 78.72 -14.20 -64.86
N LYS A 455 79.28 -13.02 -64.53
CA LYS A 455 80.71 -12.84 -64.25
C LYS A 455 81.13 -13.57 -62.98
N ASP A 456 80.33 -13.45 -61.92
CA ASP A 456 80.59 -14.10 -60.64
C ASP A 456 80.43 -15.62 -60.75
N ILE A 457 79.41 -16.10 -61.49
CA ILE A 457 79.23 -17.53 -61.74
C ILE A 457 80.46 -18.12 -62.43
N ALA A 458 80.99 -17.43 -63.44
CA ALA A 458 82.21 -17.86 -64.13
C ALA A 458 83.42 -17.92 -63.17
N SER A 459 83.55 -16.92 -62.29
CA SER A 459 84.58 -16.87 -61.27
C SER A 459 84.44 -17.99 -60.24
N TYR A 460 83.24 -18.23 -59.70
CA TYR A 460 83.00 -19.23 -58.66
C TYR A 460 83.17 -20.65 -59.22
N THR A 461 82.62 -20.91 -60.40
CA THR A 461 82.66 -22.25 -61.01
C THR A 461 83.96 -22.57 -61.74
N PHE A 462 84.92 -21.65 -61.75
CA PHE A 462 86.20 -21.75 -62.49
C PHE A 462 86.02 -22.11 -63.98
N ARG A 463 84.97 -21.57 -64.61
CA ARG A 463 84.65 -21.77 -66.03
C ARG A 463 84.86 -20.48 -66.80
N SER A 464 85.21 -20.59 -68.08
CA SER A 464 85.32 -19.40 -68.92
C SER A 464 83.98 -18.65 -68.98
N LEU A 465 84.04 -17.32 -68.99
CA LEU A 465 82.84 -16.48 -69.12
C LEU A 465 82.01 -16.89 -70.34
N LYS A 466 82.69 -17.21 -71.45
CA LYS A 466 82.05 -17.66 -72.68
C LYS A 466 81.28 -18.97 -72.52
N THR A 467 81.79 -19.90 -71.71
CA THR A 467 81.09 -21.16 -71.39
C THR A 467 79.79 -20.90 -70.64
N ILE A 468 79.82 -20.04 -69.61
CA ILE A 468 78.61 -19.70 -68.85
C ILE A 468 77.60 -18.94 -69.71
N GLU A 469 78.04 -18.01 -70.56
CA GLU A 469 77.19 -17.30 -71.51
C GLU A 469 76.53 -18.24 -72.52
N ASN A 470 77.28 -19.22 -73.05
CA ASN A 470 76.74 -20.21 -73.98
C ASN A 470 75.70 -21.11 -73.30
N THR A 471 75.95 -21.57 -72.07
CA THR A 471 74.97 -22.35 -71.30
C THR A 471 73.75 -21.50 -70.94
N ARG A 472 73.93 -20.22 -70.58
CA ARG A 472 72.84 -19.26 -70.34
C ARG A 472 72.00 -19.03 -71.59
N TYR A 473 72.63 -18.93 -72.76
CA TYR A 473 71.93 -18.82 -74.05
C TYR A 473 71.15 -20.10 -74.38
N SER A 474 71.74 -21.28 -74.18
CA SER A 474 71.03 -22.57 -74.31
C SER A 474 69.81 -22.65 -73.41
N LEU A 475 69.98 -22.26 -72.13
CA LEU A 475 68.91 -22.19 -71.14
C LEU A 475 67.78 -21.25 -71.63
N ARG A 476 68.10 -20.04 -72.09
CA ARG A 476 67.10 -19.10 -72.66
C ARG A 476 66.34 -19.69 -73.85
N LYS A 477 67.05 -20.35 -74.77
CA LYS A 477 66.44 -20.96 -75.96
C LYS A 477 65.47 -22.08 -75.58
N LYS A 478 65.85 -22.91 -74.60
CA LYS A 478 65.00 -24.00 -74.08
C LYS A 478 63.82 -23.51 -73.26
N LEU A 479 63.89 -22.31 -72.69
CA LEU A 479 62.80 -21.60 -72.02
C LEU A 479 61.93 -20.79 -72.99
N HIS A 480 62.29 -20.74 -74.29
CA HIS A 480 61.60 -19.92 -75.31
C HIS A 480 61.50 -18.43 -74.97
N LEU A 481 62.52 -17.87 -74.31
CA LEU A 481 62.53 -16.45 -73.89
C LEU A 481 62.97 -15.51 -75.01
N PRO A 482 62.23 -14.42 -75.28
CA PRO A 482 62.62 -13.40 -76.26
C PRO A 482 63.85 -12.59 -75.77
N PRO A 483 64.62 -11.95 -76.66
CA PRO A 483 65.92 -11.35 -76.32
C PRO A 483 65.85 -10.17 -75.34
N ASP A 484 64.72 -9.48 -75.25
CA ASP A 484 64.43 -8.34 -74.40
C ASP A 484 64.04 -8.72 -72.96
N GLU A 485 63.64 -9.96 -72.70
CA GLU A 485 63.21 -10.38 -71.37
C GLU A 485 64.37 -10.77 -70.44
N ASN A 486 64.38 -10.24 -69.20
CA ASN A 486 65.42 -10.55 -68.23
C ASN A 486 65.24 -11.95 -67.60
N LEU A 487 66.20 -12.85 -67.87
CA LEU A 487 66.15 -14.24 -67.39
C LEU A 487 66.04 -14.35 -65.86
N SER A 488 66.72 -13.51 -65.09
CA SER A 488 66.69 -13.55 -63.63
C SER A 488 65.31 -13.17 -63.08
N PHE A 489 64.69 -12.15 -63.68
CA PHE A 489 63.35 -11.70 -63.29
C PHE A 489 62.28 -12.73 -63.66
N TRP A 490 62.36 -13.29 -64.88
CA TRP A 490 61.47 -14.35 -65.32
C TRP A 490 61.54 -15.56 -64.39
N LEU A 491 62.74 -16.04 -64.06
CA LEU A 491 62.92 -17.17 -63.14
C LEU A 491 62.30 -16.92 -61.77
N ARG A 492 62.46 -15.71 -61.21
CA ARG A 492 61.85 -15.34 -59.92
C ARG A 492 60.33 -15.36 -60.02
N SER A 493 59.77 -14.62 -60.97
CA SER A 493 58.32 -14.50 -61.13
C SER A 493 57.62 -15.84 -61.45
N TYR A 494 58.23 -16.69 -62.27
CA TYR A 494 57.64 -17.98 -62.65
C TYR A 494 57.62 -18.99 -61.49
N VAL A 495 58.66 -18.99 -60.66
CA VAL A 495 58.74 -19.92 -59.53
C VAL A 495 57.90 -19.44 -58.35
N THR A 496 57.74 -18.12 -58.14
CA THR A 496 56.94 -17.56 -57.03
C THR A 496 55.46 -17.34 -57.35
N LYS A 497 55.02 -17.49 -58.61
CA LYS A 497 53.59 -17.54 -58.93
C LYS A 497 53.05 -18.91 -58.51
N ASP A 498 52.09 -18.92 -57.60
CA ASP A 498 51.36 -20.13 -57.18
C ASP A 498 50.67 -20.83 -58.36
#